data_AF-A0A6L2P9H7-F1
#
_entry.id   AF-A0A6L2P9H7-F1
#
_cell.length_a   1.000
_cell.length_b   1.000
_cell.length_c   1.000
_cell.angle_alpha   90.00
_cell.angle_beta   90.00
_cell.angle_gamma   90.00
#
_symmetry.space_group_name_H-M   'P 1'
#
loop_
_entity.id
_entity.type
_entity.pdbx_description
1 polymer ?
#
loop_
_entity_poly.entity_id
_entity_poly.type
_entity_poly.pdbx_seq_one_letter_code
_entity_poly.pdbx_strand_id
1 'polypeptide(L)'
;MTIRLLWKENAGVLVYNFRQPKSNHLGFWDTTGHQNGSLAERYSVQFSGTVQVMKAVNSHLVLTFCSRSSYNKFSVLMSRTRRLPPSDFRSVNNMLVYRGLLQGHVKEMCKGAAASARGGLAAFTLLLVAAKFLITWP
;
A
#
# COMPACT_ATOMS: atom_id res chain seq x y z
N MET A 1 4.48 -9.51 21.68
CA MET A 1 5.20 -8.33 21.14
C MET A 1 4.26 -7.57 20.22
N THR A 2 4.31 -6.24 20.26
CA THR A 2 3.52 -5.37 19.37
C THR A 2 4.46 -4.77 18.33
N ILE A 3 4.01 -4.74 17.09
CA ILE A 3 4.77 -4.25 15.93
C ILE A 3 3.96 -3.14 15.26
N ARG A 4 4.65 -2.08 14.85
CA ARG A 4 4.03 -0.90 14.24
C ARG A 4 4.59 -0.69 12.85
N LEU A 5 3.72 -0.57 11.85
CA LEU A 5 4.09 -0.20 10.48
C LEU A 5 3.55 1.19 10.17
N LEU A 6 4.46 2.13 9.95
CA LEU A 6 4.12 3.48 9.51
C LEU A 6 4.11 3.54 7.99
N TRP A 7 2.94 3.75 7.40
CA TRP A 7 2.76 4.03 5.99
C TRP A 7 2.54 5.53 5.80
N LYS A 8 3.49 6.20 5.11
CA LYS A 8 3.46 7.64 4.90
C LYS A 8 3.50 7.96 3.41
N GLU A 9 2.50 8.71 2.96
CA GLU A 9 2.36 9.18 1.59
C GLU A 9 2.01 10.68 1.56
N ASN A 10 2.05 11.28 0.38
CA ASN A 10 1.64 12.68 0.20
C ASN A 10 0.17 12.91 0.57
N ALA A 11 -0.68 11.89 0.36
CA ALA A 11 -2.09 11.93 0.70
C ALA A 11 -2.36 11.89 2.23
N GLY A 12 -1.39 11.43 3.04
CA GLY A 12 -1.52 11.32 4.48
C GLY A 12 -0.71 10.19 5.11
N VAL A 13 -1.07 9.84 6.35
CA VAL A 13 -0.39 8.82 7.15
C VAL A 13 -1.38 7.73 7.59
N LEU A 14 -0.91 6.48 7.60
CA LEU A 14 -1.59 5.33 8.16
C LEU A 14 -0.63 4.56 9.06
N VAL A 15 -1.04 4.27 10.27
CA VAL A 15 -0.25 3.52 11.25
C VAL A 15 -0.96 2.21 11.52
N TYR A 16 -0.37 1.12 11.04
CA TYR A 16 -0.84 -0.21 11.36
C TYR A 16 -0.24 -0.71 12.67
N ASN A 17 -1.10 -1.20 13.56
CA ASN A 17 -0.70 -1.91 14.76
C ASN A 17 -0.93 -3.40 14.57
N PHE A 18 0.13 -4.17 14.81
CA PHE A 18 0.09 -5.62 14.73
C PHE A 18 0.53 -6.25 16.04
N ARG A 19 0.02 -7.45 16.29
CA ARG A 19 0.47 -8.33 17.35
C ARG A 19 1.17 -9.53 16.73
N GLN A 20 2.34 -9.84 17.24
CA GLN A 20 2.98 -11.11 16.93
C GLN A 20 2.34 -12.22 17.79
N PRO A 21 1.91 -13.34 17.19
CA PRO A 21 1.44 -14.51 17.92
C PRO A 21 2.49 -15.02 18.93
N LYS A 22 2.04 -15.62 20.03
CA LYS A 22 2.93 -16.21 21.05
C LYS A 22 3.55 -17.55 20.59
N SER A 23 2.96 -18.21 19.59
CA SER A 23 3.51 -19.44 19.03
C SER A 23 4.83 -19.16 18.28
N ASN A 24 5.66 -20.20 18.05
CA ASN A 24 6.95 -20.14 17.33
C ASN A 24 6.87 -19.68 15.86
N HIS A 25 5.80 -19.00 15.47
CA HIS A 25 5.52 -18.52 14.12
C HIS A 25 6.11 -17.11 13.99
N LEU A 26 7.44 -17.03 14.09
CA LEU A 26 8.19 -15.80 13.85
C LEU A 26 7.88 -15.29 12.44
N GLY A 27 7.73 -13.97 12.31
CA GLY A 27 7.40 -13.34 11.02
C GLY A 27 5.91 -13.32 10.67
N PHE A 28 5.00 -13.78 11.53
CA PHE A 28 3.55 -13.57 11.35
C PHE A 28 3.05 -12.48 12.28
N TRP A 29 2.25 -11.55 11.75
CA TRP A 29 1.76 -10.37 12.45
C TRP A 29 0.26 -10.21 12.22
N ASP A 30 -0.55 -10.27 13.26
CA ASP A 30 -2.00 -10.11 13.16
C ASP A 30 -2.42 -8.67 13.41
N THR A 31 -3.30 -8.14 12.57
CA THR A 31 -3.85 -6.78 12.78
C THR A 31 -4.60 -6.69 14.10
N THR A 32 -4.34 -5.61 14.84
CA THR A 32 -5.04 -5.30 16.10
C THR A 32 -5.90 -4.05 15.94
N GLY A 33 -7.19 -4.18 16.25
CA GLY A 33 -8.11 -3.05 16.41
C GLY A 33 -8.23 -2.14 15.19
N HIS A 34 -8.69 -0.92 15.45
CA HIS A 34 -8.76 0.15 14.46
C HIS A 34 -7.36 0.74 14.21
N GLN A 35 -7.09 1.15 12.98
CA GLN A 35 -5.79 1.73 12.60
C GLN A 35 -5.84 3.26 12.77
N ASN A 36 -4.67 3.88 12.95
CA ASN A 36 -4.59 5.31 13.26
C ASN A 36 -4.04 6.11 12.08
N GLY A 37 -4.35 7.41 12.04
CA GLY A 37 -3.77 8.38 11.11
C GLY A 37 -4.77 8.95 10.10
N SER A 38 -4.37 10.02 9.41
CA SER A 38 -5.26 10.78 8.54
C SER A 38 -5.84 9.98 7.37
N LEU A 39 -5.16 8.92 6.92
CA LEU A 39 -5.69 8.01 5.91
C LEU A 39 -6.67 6.99 6.50
N ALA A 40 -6.48 6.62 7.78
CA ALA A 40 -7.39 5.71 8.48
C ALA A 40 -8.77 6.34 8.68
N GLU A 41 -8.80 7.64 8.99
CA GLU A 41 -10.02 8.44 9.12
C GLU A 41 -10.71 8.68 7.77
N ARG A 42 -9.93 8.80 6.69
CA ARG A 42 -10.44 9.08 5.35
C ARG A 42 -11.03 7.85 4.67
N TYR A 43 -10.50 6.66 4.93
CA TYR A 43 -10.94 5.41 4.30
C TYR A 43 -11.64 4.48 5.30
N SER A 44 -12.91 4.20 5.05
CA SER A 44 -13.74 3.33 5.91
C SER A 44 -13.32 1.87 5.89
N VAL A 45 -12.69 1.40 4.80
CA VAL A 45 -12.22 0.03 4.66
C VAL A 45 -10.72 -0.02 4.94
N GLN A 46 -10.37 -0.56 6.11
CA GLN A 46 -8.99 -0.79 6.52
C GLN A 46 -8.64 -2.28 6.41
N PHE A 47 -7.38 -2.58 6.12
CA PHE A 47 -6.91 -3.96 6.10
C PHE A 47 -7.07 -4.60 7.49
N SER A 48 -7.68 -5.78 7.53
CA SER A 48 -7.78 -6.64 8.71
C SER A 48 -7.41 -8.05 8.30
N GLY A 49 -6.44 -8.65 9.00
CA GLY A 49 -5.83 -9.88 8.53
C GLY A 49 -4.58 -10.29 9.28
N THR A 50 -3.78 -11.10 8.59
CA THR A 50 -2.44 -11.52 9.01
C THR A 50 -1.44 -11.07 7.97
N VAL A 51 -0.30 -10.56 8.41
CA VAL A 51 0.83 -10.19 7.57
C VAL A 51 1.96 -11.17 7.84
N GLN A 52 2.49 -11.76 6.78
CA GLN A 52 3.66 -12.62 6.84
C GLN A 52 4.88 -11.89 6.28
N VAL A 53 5.94 -11.83 7.07
CA VAL A 53 7.27 -11.40 6.62
C VAL A 53 7.88 -12.54 5.82
N MET A 54 7.91 -12.37 4.50
CA MET A 54 8.46 -13.38 3.60
C MET A 54 9.99 -13.28 3.54
N LYS A 55 10.50 -12.05 3.54
CA LYS A 55 11.93 -11.73 3.50
C LYS A 55 12.16 -10.32 4.02
N ALA A 56 13.15 -10.15 4.89
CA ALA A 56 13.61 -8.85 5.36
C ALA A 56 15.14 -8.82 5.29
N VAL A 57 15.69 -8.06 4.36
CA VAL A 57 17.14 -7.91 4.17
C VAL A 57 17.50 -6.44 4.10
N ASN A 58 18.80 -6.13 4.02
CA ASN A 58 19.24 -4.74 3.98
C ASN A 58 18.67 -3.97 2.77
N SER A 59 18.50 -4.57 1.60
CA SER A 59 18.03 -3.84 0.41
C SER A 59 16.50 -3.74 0.28
N HIS A 60 15.75 -4.76 0.72
CA HIS A 60 14.32 -4.85 0.50
C HIS A 60 13.57 -5.65 1.58
N LEU A 61 12.27 -5.41 1.64
CA LEU A 61 11.30 -6.07 2.51
C LEU A 61 10.17 -6.63 1.65
N VAL A 62 9.81 -7.89 1.87
CA VAL A 62 8.67 -8.57 1.22
C VAL A 62 7.68 -8.97 2.30
N LEU A 63 6.47 -8.41 2.20
CA LEU A 63 5.35 -8.72 3.08
C LEU A 63 4.22 -9.36 2.25
N THR A 64 3.62 -10.41 2.76
CA THR A 64 2.38 -10.98 2.21
C THR A 64 1.24 -10.70 3.18
N PHE A 65 0.22 -10.01 2.71
CA PHE A 65 -0.98 -9.70 3.44
C PHE A 65 -2.06 -10.72 3.09
N CYS A 66 -2.61 -11.34 4.12
CA CYS A 66 -3.73 -12.28 4.04
C CYS A 66 -4.95 -11.62 4.67
N SER A 67 -5.90 -11.19 3.84
CA SER A 67 -7.14 -10.56 4.31
C SER A 67 -8.04 -11.59 4.98
N ARG A 68 -8.59 -11.25 6.15
CA ARG A 68 -9.61 -12.07 6.82
C ARG A 68 -10.98 -11.96 6.13
N SER A 69 -11.29 -10.81 5.51
CA SER A 69 -12.64 -10.53 4.99
C SER A 69 -12.89 -11.10 3.60
N SER A 70 -11.85 -11.19 2.78
CA SER A 70 -11.98 -11.47 1.35
C SER A 70 -11.21 -12.70 0.88
N TYR A 71 -10.54 -13.41 1.79
CA TYR A 71 -9.64 -14.55 1.51
C TYR A 71 -8.55 -14.27 0.45
N ASN A 72 -8.39 -13.01 0.05
CA ASN A 72 -7.42 -12.56 -0.92
C ASN A 72 -6.05 -12.39 -0.27
N LYS A 73 -5.02 -12.75 -1.05
CA LYS A 73 -3.62 -12.60 -0.68
C LYS A 73 -2.96 -11.63 -1.62
N PHE A 74 -2.23 -10.66 -1.09
CA PHE A 74 -1.43 -9.74 -1.89
C PHE A 74 -0.05 -9.58 -1.27
N SER A 75 0.97 -9.46 -2.11
CA SER A 75 2.35 -9.28 -1.65
C SER A 75 2.85 -7.90 -2.03
N VAL A 76 3.56 -7.26 -1.10
CA VAL A 76 4.16 -5.94 -1.26
C VAL A 76 5.67 -6.09 -1.14
N LEU A 77 6.37 -5.70 -2.21
CA LEU A 77 7.81 -5.60 -2.25
C LEU A 77 8.20 -4.13 -2.08
N MET A 78 8.94 -3.83 -1.01
CA MET A 78 9.43 -2.49 -0.70
C MET A 78 10.95 -2.46 -0.80
N SER A 79 11.48 -1.58 -1.65
CA SER A 79 12.92 -1.35 -1.81
C SER A 79 13.36 -0.11 -1.03
N ARG A 80 14.60 -0.11 -0.51
CA ARG A 80 15.21 1.12 0.05
C ARG A 80 15.61 2.13 -1.03
N THR A 81 15.94 1.65 -2.21
CA THR A 81 16.29 2.47 -3.38
C THR A 81 15.09 2.65 -4.31
N ARG A 82 15.18 3.62 -5.22
CA ARG A 82 14.12 3.91 -6.21
C ARG A 82 13.72 2.69 -7.04
N ARG A 83 14.69 1.84 -7.38
CA ARG A 83 14.46 0.58 -8.10
C ARG A 83 15.29 -0.51 -7.47
N LEU A 84 14.67 -1.68 -7.33
CA LEU A 84 15.37 -2.90 -6.93
C LEU A 84 16.14 -3.43 -8.15
N PRO A 85 17.37 -3.96 -7.98
CA PRO A 85 18.09 -4.60 -9.07
C PRO A 85 17.25 -5.70 -9.75
N PRO A 86 17.30 -5.86 -11.08
CA PRO A 86 16.51 -6.87 -11.79
C PRO A 86 16.74 -8.30 -11.30
N SER A 87 17.95 -8.62 -10.85
CA SER A 87 18.31 -9.92 -10.25
C SER A 87 17.55 -10.18 -8.96
N ASP A 88 17.53 -9.20 -8.05
CA ASP A 88 16.81 -9.26 -6.77
C ASP A 88 15.31 -9.35 -7.01
N PHE A 89 14.77 -8.57 -7.95
CA PHE A 89 13.36 -8.63 -8.32
C PHE A 89 12.96 -10.02 -8.83
N ARG A 90 13.76 -10.61 -9.73
CA ARG A 90 13.54 -11.98 -10.22
C ARG A 90 13.61 -13.01 -9.09
N SER A 91 14.58 -12.87 -8.18
CA SER A 91 14.72 -13.73 -7.01
C SER A 91 13.47 -13.69 -6.11
N VAL A 92 12.94 -12.48 -5.87
CA VAL A 92 11.70 -12.31 -5.10
C VAL A 92 10.51 -12.95 -5.81
N ASN A 93 10.35 -12.74 -7.12
CA ASN A 93 9.25 -13.37 -7.87
C ASN A 93 9.31 -14.90 -7.82
N ASN A 94 10.48 -15.48 -8.04
CA ASN A 94 10.66 -16.94 -7.94
C ASN A 94 10.31 -17.46 -6.55
N MET A 95 10.72 -16.75 -5.50
CA MET A 95 10.37 -17.09 -4.12
C MET A 95 8.85 -17.05 -3.91
N LEU A 96 8.14 -16.05 -4.42
CA LEU A 96 6.69 -15.94 -4.27
C LEU A 96 5.96 -17.08 -5.00
N VAL A 97 6.37 -17.39 -6.24
CA VAL A 97 5.82 -18.52 -7.02
C VAL A 97 6.02 -19.84 -6.28
N TYR A 98 7.23 -20.08 -5.74
CA TYR A 98 7.53 -21.29 -4.98
C TYR A 98 6.65 -21.42 -3.71
N ARG A 99 6.21 -20.30 -3.13
CA ARG A 99 5.29 -20.27 -1.98
C ARG A 99 3.81 -20.28 -2.38
N GLY A 100 3.48 -20.56 -3.65
CA GLY A 100 2.10 -20.62 -4.13
C GLY A 100 1.43 -19.25 -4.28
N LEU A 101 2.20 -18.17 -4.29
CA LEU A 101 1.70 -16.81 -4.56
C LEU A 101 1.96 -16.51 -6.04
N LEU A 102 1.05 -17.00 -6.89
CA LEU A 102 1.13 -16.84 -8.34
C LEU A 102 1.09 -15.35 -8.72
N GLN A 103 1.83 -15.03 -9.77
CA GLN A 103 1.95 -13.66 -10.28
C GLN A 103 0.65 -13.27 -10.99
N GLY A 104 -0.26 -12.62 -10.26
CA GLY A 104 -1.43 -11.97 -10.81
C GLY A 104 -1.12 -10.55 -11.29
N HIS A 105 -1.96 -9.59 -10.94
CA HIS A 105 -1.73 -8.17 -11.25
C HIS A 105 -0.55 -7.60 -10.47
N VAL A 106 0.57 -7.36 -11.17
CA VAL A 106 1.73 -6.65 -10.62
C VAL A 106 1.62 -5.16 -10.96
N LYS A 107 1.73 -4.31 -9.95
CA LYS A 107 1.76 -2.86 -10.11
C LYS A 107 2.97 -2.27 -9.40
N GLU A 108 3.82 -1.60 -10.16
CA GLU A 108 4.93 -0.81 -9.62
C GLU A 108 4.44 0.59 -9.24
N MET A 109 4.88 1.08 -8.09
CA MET A 109 4.51 2.41 -7.59
C MET A 109 5.73 3.16 -7.06
N CYS A 110 5.77 4.46 -7.26
CA CYS A 110 6.75 5.33 -6.62
C CYS A 110 6.31 5.67 -5.18
N LYS A 111 7.28 5.95 -4.30
CA LYS A 111 7.01 6.46 -2.95
C LYS A 111 6.18 7.74 -3.04
N GLY A 112 5.03 7.77 -2.35
CA GLY A 112 4.14 8.92 -2.33
C GLY A 112 3.30 9.11 -3.60
N ALA A 113 3.19 8.10 -4.48
CA ALA A 113 2.37 8.15 -5.68
C ALA A 113 0.86 8.04 -5.41
N ALA A 114 0.42 7.86 -4.15
CA ALA A 114 -1.00 7.92 -3.84
C ALA A 114 -1.56 9.30 -4.24
N ALA A 115 -2.50 9.27 -5.17
CA ALA A 115 -3.17 10.48 -5.63
C ALA A 115 -3.87 11.13 -4.44
N SER A 116 -3.44 12.34 -4.07
CA SER A 116 -4.31 13.21 -3.31
C SER A 116 -5.49 13.51 -4.23
N ALA A 117 -6.68 13.05 -3.88
CA ALA A 117 -7.93 13.35 -4.60
C ALA A 117 -8.33 14.85 -4.46
N ARG A 118 -7.36 15.77 -4.48
CA ARG A 118 -7.57 17.21 -4.47
C ARG A 118 -7.43 17.72 -5.90
N GLY A 119 -8.57 17.89 -6.56
CA GLY A 119 -8.84 19.10 -7.34
C GLY A 119 -8.54 19.12 -8.84
N GLY A 120 -8.35 17.99 -9.54
CA GLY A 120 -8.20 18.02 -11.00
C GLY A 120 -9.47 18.44 -11.76
N LEU A 121 -10.66 18.21 -11.18
CA LEU A 121 -11.94 18.48 -11.85
C LEU A 121 -12.43 19.93 -11.69
N ALA A 122 -11.95 20.67 -10.69
CA ALA A 122 -12.36 22.06 -10.48
C ALA A 122 -11.73 23.03 -11.51
N ALA A 123 -10.55 22.70 -12.04
CA ALA A 123 -9.88 23.53 -13.05
C ALA A 123 -10.62 23.48 -14.41
N PHE A 124 -11.14 22.32 -14.80
CA PHE A 124 -11.88 22.17 -16.05
C PHE A 124 -13.26 22.85 -16.00
N THR A 125 -13.95 22.84 -14.85
CA THR A 125 -15.24 23.54 -14.72
C THR A 125 -15.07 25.06 -14.73
N LEU A 126 -14.04 25.60 -14.08
CA LEU A 126 -13.72 27.03 -14.13
C LEU A 126 -13.34 27.50 -15.54
N LEU A 127 -12.57 26.71 -16.29
CA LEU A 127 -12.21 27.02 -17.68
C LEU A 127 -13.44 27.02 -18.60
N LEU A 128 -14.37 26.07 -18.44
CA LEU A 128 -15.60 26.02 -19.24
C LEU A 128 -16.56 27.15 -18.91
N VAL A 129 -16.67 27.54 -17.64
CA VAL A 129 -17.48 28.68 -17.22
C VAL A 129 -16.87 29.99 -17.74
N ALA A 130 -15.56 30.20 -17.59
CA ALA A 130 -14.88 31.37 -18.12
C ALA A 130 -14.96 31.47 -19.66
N ALA A 131 -14.82 30.34 -20.37
CA ALA A 131 -14.97 30.30 -21.82
C ALA A 131 -16.40 30.64 -22.25
N LYS A 132 -17.43 30.16 -21.53
CA LYS A 132 -18.82 30.57 -21.79
C LYS A 132 -19.03 32.07 -21.57
N PHE A 133 -18.50 32.63 -20.48
CA PHE A 133 -18.59 34.07 -20.22
C PHE A 133 -17.92 34.93 -21.30
N LEU A 134 -16.77 34.51 -21.83
CA LEU A 134 -16.06 35.21 -22.92
C LEU A 134 -16.78 35.13 -24.27
N ILE A 135 -17.55 34.05 -24.53
CA ILE A 135 -18.29 33.88 -25.78
C ILE A 135 -19.65 34.59 -25.73
N THR A 136 -20.23 34.82 -24.55
CA THR A 136 -21.54 35.45 -24.38
C THR A 136 -21.50 36.95 -24.04
N TRP A 137 -20.32 37.57 -23.96
CA TRP A 137 -20.20 39.01 -23.72
C TRP A 137 -19.99 39.73 -25.07
N PRO A 138 -20.92 40.62 -25.50
CA PRO A 138 -20.75 41.42 -26.71
C PRO A 138 -19.71 42.54 -26.54
#